data_AF-A0A6I1FAI7-F1
#
_entry.id   AF-A0A6I1FAI7-F1
#
_cell.length_a   1.000
_cell.length_b   1.000
_cell.length_c   1.000
_cell.angle_alpha   90.00
_cell.angle_beta   90.00
_cell.angle_gamma   90.00
#
_symmetry.space_group_name_H-M   'P 1'
#
loop_
_entity.id
_entity.type
_entity.pdbx_description
1 polymer ?
#
loop_
_entity_poly.entity_id
_entity_poly.type
_entity_poly.pdbx_seq_one_letter_code
_entity_poly.pdbx_strand_id
1 'polypeptide(L)'
;MDKPAYFYQFLEPISKELAFVARELENSIFTGPRTMLTHARIFVENILQQVIQAEGLSDDQWTNLKERIDLLNENGYLTPEIRDALHHVRQIGNQAAHDSRMFRYSEALLSWEAVYKIVKWYVEVYGPVDLTVPGYQDPSPQTEQAYDTTEIEERLKALEELLVASMKKPKEKPETKETNEPAVPALPEPERPGFTTIRTITYKDQKLEVPYFLRDAFLLPQRFSKSETFLIRLGAEQQARIMSELPNNFEGLHKHVKRYNEKNDENFFEELKLFIEEEKTRRQLTLERPGELFFFYKAEHIIVTEELSKIPLTANEFTGIPSLIRQLNEDQIEMVGRLPQELVILAKYANVGVGTVEKLFEQLKEKQQRSSEPAPVGSRS
;
A
#
# COMPACT_ATOMS: atom_id res chain seq x y z
N MET A 1 26.59 12.41 4.85
CA MET A 1 26.22 11.09 5.36
C MET A 1 24.72 11.00 5.22
N ASP A 2 24.26 10.27 4.22
CA ASP A 2 22.84 10.06 3.99
C ASP A 2 22.23 9.41 5.22
N LYS A 3 21.13 9.99 5.69
CA LYS A 3 20.39 9.45 6.83
C LYS A 3 19.81 8.11 6.38
N PRO A 4 20.03 7.01 7.13
CA PRO A 4 19.46 5.72 6.74
C PRO A 4 17.94 5.83 6.66
N ALA A 5 17.34 5.17 5.67
CA ALA A 5 15.90 5.26 5.41
C ALA A 5 15.06 4.69 6.56
N TYR A 6 15.64 3.80 7.37
CA TYR A 6 15.08 3.18 8.57
C TYR A 6 16.21 2.65 9.46
N PHE A 7 15.95 2.44 10.75
CA PHE A 7 17.00 2.24 11.76
C PHE A 7 17.77 0.91 11.59
N TYR A 8 17.08 -0.19 11.28
CA TYR A 8 17.69 -1.52 11.14
C TYR A 8 18.27 -1.83 9.75
N GLN A 9 18.56 -0.83 8.93
CA GLN A 9 19.15 -1.02 7.60
C GLN A 9 20.48 -1.80 7.63
N PHE A 10 21.22 -1.72 8.74
CA PHE A 10 22.47 -2.46 8.94
C PHE A 10 22.31 -3.99 8.98
N LEU A 11 21.08 -4.52 9.04
CA LEU A 11 20.82 -5.96 8.95
C LEU A 11 20.84 -6.49 7.51
N GLU A 12 20.74 -5.64 6.49
CA GLU A 12 20.70 -6.06 5.08
C GLU A 12 21.86 -6.98 4.65
N PRO A 13 23.12 -6.78 5.11
CA PRO A 13 24.22 -7.67 4.77
C PRO A 13 24.09 -9.08 5.38
N ILE A 14 23.32 -9.22 6.46
CA ILE A 14 23.11 -10.50 7.17
C ILE A 14 21.88 -11.21 6.63
N SER A 15 20.75 -10.48 6.60
CA SER A 15 19.49 -10.92 6.00
C SER A 15 18.69 -9.69 5.63
N LYS A 16 18.46 -9.55 4.33
CA LYS A 16 17.61 -8.48 3.78
C LYS A 16 16.19 -8.61 4.29
N GLU A 17 15.71 -9.84 4.46
CA GLU A 17 14.37 -10.14 4.94
C GLU A 17 14.16 -9.68 6.38
N LEU A 18 15.14 -9.90 7.28
CA LEU A 18 15.08 -9.38 8.65
C LEU A 18 15.09 -7.84 8.67
N ALA A 19 15.89 -7.21 7.80
CA ALA A 19 15.93 -5.75 7.69
C ALA A 19 14.58 -5.17 7.24
N PHE A 20 13.89 -5.83 6.29
CA PHE A 20 12.58 -5.38 5.82
C PHE A 20 11.49 -5.55 6.89
N VAL A 21 11.45 -6.67 7.61
CA VAL A 21 10.48 -6.83 8.72
C VAL A 21 10.72 -5.77 9.79
N ALA A 22 11.97 -5.51 10.15
CA ALA A 22 12.31 -4.49 11.11
C ALA A 22 11.88 -3.08 10.67
N ARG A 23 11.98 -2.76 9.37
CA ARG A 23 11.47 -1.50 8.80
C ARG A 23 9.95 -1.37 8.99
N GLU A 24 9.19 -2.40 8.65
CA GLU A 24 7.73 -2.37 8.79
C GLU A 24 7.31 -2.30 10.27
N LEU A 25 8.06 -2.95 11.17
CA LEU A 25 7.88 -2.79 12.61
C LEU A 25 8.08 -1.34 13.05
N GLU A 26 9.10 -0.64 12.55
CA GLU A 26 9.34 0.77 12.85
C GLU A 26 8.13 1.65 12.47
N ASN A 27 7.60 1.43 11.27
CA ASN A 27 6.43 2.16 10.76
C ASN A 27 5.14 1.88 11.55
N SER A 28 5.04 0.69 12.16
CA SER A 28 3.88 0.27 12.95
C SER A 28 3.82 0.86 14.36
N ILE A 29 4.92 1.43 14.90
CA ILE A 29 5.01 1.90 16.29
C ILE A 29 3.97 2.98 16.62
N PHE A 30 3.77 3.93 15.71
CA PHE A 30 2.87 5.07 15.90
C PHE A 30 1.49 4.87 15.30
N THR A 31 1.37 4.05 14.25
CA THR A 31 0.12 3.80 13.52
C THR A 31 -0.69 2.67 14.18
N GLY A 32 -0.03 1.58 14.57
CA GLY A 32 -0.65 0.39 15.15
C GLY A 32 0.21 -0.26 16.24
N PRO A 33 0.22 0.27 17.48
CA PRO A 33 1.03 -0.27 18.57
C PRO A 33 0.79 -1.76 18.83
N ARG A 34 -0.45 -2.24 18.66
CA ARG A 34 -0.77 -3.67 18.77
C ARG A 34 -0.04 -4.49 17.69
N THR A 35 -0.12 -4.06 16.44
CA THR A 35 0.55 -4.67 15.29
C THR A 35 2.05 -4.76 15.55
N MET A 36 2.68 -3.66 15.98
CA MET A 36 4.09 -3.66 16.34
C MET A 36 4.44 -4.74 17.37
N LEU A 37 3.69 -4.78 18.48
CA LEU A 37 3.96 -5.71 19.59
C LEU A 37 3.75 -7.18 19.18
N THR A 38 2.70 -7.47 18.42
CA THR A 38 2.41 -8.82 17.93
C THR A 38 3.49 -9.30 16.97
N HIS A 39 3.88 -8.48 16.00
CA HIS A 39 4.85 -8.87 14.98
C HIS A 39 6.31 -8.78 15.47
N ALA A 40 6.62 -7.94 16.45
CA ALA A 40 7.94 -7.94 17.11
C ALA A 40 8.25 -9.29 17.76
N ARG A 41 7.23 -9.97 18.31
CA ARG A 41 7.38 -11.33 18.82
C ARG A 41 7.79 -12.31 17.72
N ILE A 42 7.10 -12.28 16.57
CA ILE A 42 7.38 -13.18 15.44
C ILE A 42 8.78 -12.90 14.88
N PHE A 43 9.16 -11.62 14.77
CA PHE A 43 10.49 -11.22 14.37
C PHE A 43 11.59 -11.81 15.26
N VAL A 44 11.42 -11.73 16.59
CA VAL A 44 12.35 -12.33 17.56
C VAL A 44 12.34 -13.87 17.47
N GLU A 45 11.19 -14.51 17.24
CA GLU A 45 11.10 -15.95 17.02
C GLU A 45 11.97 -16.41 15.84
N ASN A 46 11.94 -15.65 14.74
CA ASN A 46 12.78 -15.92 13.56
C ASN A 46 14.27 -15.77 13.86
N ILE A 47 14.68 -14.75 14.62
CA ILE A 47 16.08 -14.59 15.05
C ILE A 47 16.53 -15.80 15.87
N LEU A 48 15.74 -16.21 16.87
CA LEU A 48 16.10 -17.36 17.71
C LEU A 48 16.17 -18.66 16.91
N GLN A 49 15.31 -18.83 15.90
CA GLN A 49 15.42 -19.99 15.01
C GLN A 49 16.73 -19.99 14.22
N GLN A 50 17.19 -18.82 13.73
CA GLN A 50 18.49 -18.73 13.05
C GLN A 50 19.64 -19.08 14.01
N VAL A 51 19.56 -18.64 15.27
CA VAL A 51 20.53 -19.00 16.33
C VAL A 51 20.55 -20.51 16.58
N ILE A 52 19.38 -21.13 16.79
CA ILE A 52 19.25 -22.57 17.03
C ILE A 52 19.85 -23.38 15.86
N GLN A 53 19.59 -22.95 14.62
CA GLN A 53 20.16 -23.57 13.42
C GLN A 53 21.68 -23.38 13.34
N ALA A 54 22.19 -22.19 13.68
CA ALA A 54 23.63 -21.90 13.68
C ALA A 54 24.38 -22.75 14.72
N GLU A 55 23.78 -22.98 15.89
CA GLU A 55 24.32 -23.81 16.96
C GLU A 55 24.10 -25.33 16.74
N GLY A 56 23.40 -25.72 15.67
CA GLY A 56 23.16 -27.13 15.34
C GLY A 56 22.22 -27.86 16.33
N LEU A 57 21.36 -27.11 17.03
CA LEU A 57 20.40 -27.64 17.98
C LEU A 57 19.16 -28.20 17.24
N SER A 58 18.60 -29.33 17.69
CA SER A 58 17.50 -30.02 17.01
C SER A 58 16.13 -29.34 17.20
N ASP A 59 15.69 -28.51 16.23
CA ASP A 59 14.42 -27.74 16.30
C ASP A 59 13.14 -28.61 16.35
N ASP A 60 13.23 -29.91 16.14
CA ASP A 60 12.09 -30.84 15.97
C ASP A 60 11.26 -31.08 17.26
N GLN A 61 11.66 -30.53 18.42
CA GLN A 61 10.97 -30.77 19.70
C GLN A 61 10.35 -29.54 20.37
N TRP A 62 10.51 -28.33 19.84
CA TRP A 62 10.14 -27.12 20.60
C TRP A 62 8.97 -26.38 19.94
N THR A 63 7.85 -26.37 20.65
CA THR A 63 6.56 -25.92 20.10
C THR A 63 6.31 -24.44 20.39
N ASN A 64 7.04 -23.83 21.35
CA ASN A 64 6.74 -22.49 21.83
C ASN A 64 7.99 -21.62 22.09
N LEU A 65 7.87 -20.30 21.90
CA LEU A 65 8.96 -19.33 22.07
C LEU A 65 9.60 -19.38 23.47
N LYS A 66 8.81 -19.66 24.51
CA LYS A 66 9.35 -19.82 25.87
C LYS A 66 10.37 -20.97 25.94
N GLU A 67 10.05 -22.12 25.35
CA GLU A 67 10.93 -23.30 25.37
C GLU A 67 12.25 -23.02 24.63
N ARG A 68 12.20 -22.28 23.51
CA ARG A 68 13.39 -21.84 22.79
C ARG A 68 14.28 -20.91 23.61
N ILE A 69 13.69 -19.97 24.34
CA ILE A 69 14.44 -19.07 25.25
C ILE A 69 15.07 -19.88 26.39
N ASP A 70 14.31 -20.79 27.01
CA ASP A 70 14.78 -21.61 28.11
C ASP A 70 15.95 -22.51 27.65
N LEU A 71 15.84 -23.14 26.47
CA LEU A 71 16.91 -23.94 25.87
C LEU A 71 18.20 -23.15 25.66
N LEU A 72 18.13 -21.98 25.03
CA LEU A 72 19.32 -21.16 24.76
C LEU A 72 19.95 -20.64 26.06
N ASN A 73 19.13 -20.37 27.08
CA ASN A 73 19.59 -19.97 28.40
C ASN A 73 20.27 -21.13 29.16
N GLU A 74 19.71 -22.34 29.11
CA GLU A 74 20.27 -23.54 29.74
C GLU A 74 21.62 -23.94 29.13
N ASN A 75 21.77 -23.76 27.81
CA ASN A 75 23.05 -23.97 27.12
C ASN A 75 24.05 -22.81 27.30
N GLY A 76 23.65 -21.72 27.97
CA GLY A 76 24.54 -20.60 28.29
C GLY A 76 24.78 -19.60 27.14
N TYR A 77 23.96 -19.63 26.08
CA TYR A 77 24.09 -18.70 24.94
C TYR A 77 23.50 -17.31 25.23
N LEU A 78 22.63 -17.19 26.25
CA LEU A 78 21.95 -15.94 26.60
C LEU A 78 22.55 -15.30 27.85
N THR A 79 22.81 -14.00 27.78
CA THR A 79 23.08 -13.20 28.97
C THR A 79 21.76 -12.88 29.69
N PRO A 80 21.77 -12.59 31.01
CA PRO A 80 20.55 -12.26 31.75
C PRO A 80 19.78 -11.07 31.13
N GLU A 81 20.50 -10.06 30.62
CA GLU A 81 19.90 -8.89 29.98
C GLU A 81 19.13 -9.26 28.70
N ILE A 82 19.73 -10.08 27.84
CA ILE A 82 19.10 -10.52 26.59
C ILE A 82 17.92 -11.46 26.86
N ARG A 83 18.06 -12.37 27.83
CA ARG A 83 16.97 -13.24 28.28
C ARG A 83 15.77 -12.42 28.75
N ASP A 84 16.00 -11.39 29.55
CA ASP A 84 14.93 -10.55 30.09
C ASP A 84 14.26 -9.74 28.97
N ALA A 85 15.02 -9.24 27.99
CA ALA A 85 14.48 -8.61 26.78
C ALA A 85 13.62 -9.57 25.93
N LEU A 86 14.08 -10.81 25.73
CA LEU A 86 13.34 -11.86 25.01
C LEU A 86 12.02 -12.20 25.72
N HIS A 87 12.04 -12.33 27.05
CA HIS A 87 10.84 -12.55 27.83
C HIS A 87 9.88 -11.36 27.80
N HIS A 88 10.40 -10.13 27.81
CA HIS A 88 9.59 -8.92 27.67
C HIS A 88 8.82 -8.90 26.35
N VAL A 89 9.51 -9.05 25.21
CA VAL A 89 8.89 -9.07 23.87
C VAL A 89 7.88 -10.23 23.76
N ARG A 90 8.22 -11.42 24.27
CA ARG A 90 7.29 -12.56 24.31
C ARG A 90 6.01 -12.25 25.08
N GLN A 91 6.12 -11.72 26.30
CA GLN A 91 4.98 -11.47 27.17
C GLN A 91 4.06 -10.39 26.59
N ILE A 92 4.64 -9.28 26.13
CA ILE A 92 3.86 -8.16 25.61
C ILE A 92 3.25 -8.47 24.25
N GLY A 93 3.95 -9.19 23.37
CA GLY A 93 3.42 -9.65 22.09
C GLY A 93 2.30 -10.68 22.24
N ASN A 94 2.38 -11.58 23.23
CA ASN A 94 1.29 -12.50 23.56
C ASN A 94 0.04 -11.77 24.06
N GLN A 95 0.23 -10.76 24.92
CA GLN A 95 -0.86 -9.90 25.35
C GLN A 95 -1.46 -9.18 24.15
N ALA A 96 -0.65 -8.60 23.26
CA ALA A 96 -1.13 -7.90 22.07
C ALA A 96 -1.95 -8.79 21.12
N ALA A 97 -1.57 -10.06 20.98
CA ALA A 97 -2.26 -11.01 20.11
C ALA A 97 -3.61 -11.52 20.65
N HIS A 98 -3.78 -11.59 21.98
CA HIS A 98 -4.95 -12.22 22.61
C HIS A 98 -5.86 -11.25 23.38
N ASP A 99 -5.31 -10.15 23.88
CA ASP A 99 -6.03 -9.17 24.67
C ASP A 99 -6.69 -8.11 23.78
N SER A 100 -7.95 -7.83 24.05
CA SER A 100 -8.71 -6.78 23.37
C SER A 100 -8.39 -5.37 23.87
N ARG A 101 -7.56 -5.22 24.91
CA ARG A 101 -7.15 -3.92 25.46
C ARG A 101 -6.45 -3.04 24.42
N MET A 102 -6.61 -1.73 24.56
CA MET A 102 -5.81 -0.77 23.80
C MET A 102 -4.37 -0.73 24.34
N PHE A 103 -3.40 -0.75 23.42
CA PHE A 103 -1.97 -0.65 23.72
C PHE A 103 -1.48 0.76 23.42
N ARG A 104 -0.65 1.32 24.29
CA ARG A 104 -0.06 2.64 24.09
C ARG A 104 1.19 2.52 23.23
N TYR A 105 1.48 3.54 22.41
CA TYR A 105 2.73 3.59 21.63
C TYR A 105 3.98 3.54 22.53
N SER A 106 3.90 4.02 23.78
CA SER A 106 4.99 3.88 24.76
C SER A 106 5.33 2.42 25.08
N GLU A 107 4.34 1.52 25.07
CA GLU A 107 4.57 0.08 25.23
C GLU A 107 5.27 -0.50 24.00
N ALA A 108 4.90 -0.03 22.79
CA ALA A 108 5.59 -0.39 21.55
C ALA A 108 7.04 0.11 21.51
N LEU A 109 7.32 1.32 22.00
CA LEU A 109 8.69 1.87 22.09
C LEU A 109 9.57 1.05 23.05
N LEU A 110 9.04 0.62 24.20
CA LEU A 110 9.78 -0.25 25.12
C LEU A 110 10.10 -1.61 24.47
N SER A 111 9.14 -2.18 23.73
CA SER A 111 9.36 -3.40 22.97
C SER A 111 10.39 -3.19 21.85
N TRP A 112 10.38 -2.03 21.20
CA TRP A 112 11.36 -1.66 20.16
C TRP A 112 12.78 -1.58 20.70
N GLU A 113 12.97 -0.97 21.87
CA GLU A 113 14.27 -0.94 22.56
C GLU A 113 14.73 -2.35 22.95
N ALA A 114 13.80 -3.21 23.39
CA ALA A 114 14.11 -4.61 23.69
C ALA A 114 14.53 -5.39 22.44
N VAL A 115 13.83 -5.18 21.31
CA VAL A 115 14.21 -5.74 20.00
C VAL A 115 15.62 -5.28 19.61
N TYR A 116 15.99 -4.03 19.86
CA TYR A 116 17.34 -3.54 19.57
C TYR A 116 18.42 -4.30 20.35
N LYS A 117 18.20 -4.54 21.64
CA LYS A 117 19.14 -5.32 22.47
C LYS A 117 19.33 -6.73 21.92
N ILE A 118 18.23 -7.39 21.54
CA ILE A 118 18.22 -8.74 20.96
C ILE A 118 18.96 -8.75 19.62
N VAL A 119 18.63 -7.82 18.72
CA VAL A 119 19.26 -7.71 17.40
C VAL A 119 20.74 -7.41 17.53
N LYS A 120 21.13 -6.47 18.40
CA LYS A 120 22.53 -6.14 18.65
C LYS A 120 23.32 -7.37 19.07
N TRP A 121 22.81 -8.11 20.07
CA TRP A 121 23.43 -9.36 20.51
C TRP A 121 23.54 -10.38 19.37
N TYR A 122 22.47 -10.57 18.60
CA TYR A 122 22.46 -11.49 17.47
C TYR A 122 23.55 -11.15 16.44
N VAL A 123 23.67 -9.87 16.10
CA VAL A 123 24.68 -9.38 15.14
C VAL A 123 26.10 -9.50 15.69
N GLU A 124 26.32 -9.20 16.97
CA GLU A 124 27.65 -9.30 17.58
C GLU A 124 28.14 -10.75 17.69
N VAL A 125 27.24 -11.71 17.84
CA VAL A 125 27.59 -13.14 17.99
C VAL A 125 27.60 -13.89 16.66
N TYR A 126 26.64 -13.62 15.78
CA TYR A 126 26.41 -14.39 14.55
C TYR A 126 26.62 -13.59 13.25
N GLY A 127 26.84 -12.28 13.35
CA GLY A 127 27.07 -11.40 12.21
C GLY A 127 28.51 -11.38 11.70
N PRO A 128 28.74 -10.72 10.55
CA PRO A 128 30.09 -10.51 10.00
C PRO A 128 30.95 -9.64 10.93
N VAL A 129 32.23 -9.99 11.09
CA VAL A 129 33.18 -9.32 11.98
C VAL A 129 33.39 -7.83 11.64
N ASP A 130 33.16 -7.45 10.38
CA ASP A 130 33.32 -6.06 9.91
C ASP A 130 32.07 -5.19 10.13
N LEU A 131 30.98 -5.75 10.67
CA LEU A 131 29.72 -5.05 10.81
C LEU A 131 29.60 -4.36 12.17
N THR A 132 29.51 -3.02 12.16
CA THR A 132 29.34 -2.21 13.38
C THR A 132 27.87 -1.85 13.58
N VAL A 133 27.29 -2.24 14.72
CA VAL A 133 25.91 -1.90 15.08
C VAL A 133 25.83 -0.42 15.53
N PRO A 134 24.98 0.42 14.91
CA PRO A 134 24.79 1.80 15.33
C PRO A 134 24.11 1.87 16.71
N GLY A 135 24.39 2.92 17.48
CA GLY A 135 23.72 3.16 18.76
C GLY A 135 22.21 3.35 18.59
N TYR A 136 21.42 2.89 19.57
CA TYR A 136 19.96 2.98 19.58
C TYR A 136 19.46 4.40 19.26
N GLN A 137 18.48 4.48 18.36
CA GLN A 137 17.71 5.69 18.09
C GLN A 137 16.23 5.39 18.20
N ASP A 138 15.51 6.31 18.85
CA ASP A 138 14.05 6.25 18.87
C ASP A 138 13.49 6.45 17.44
N PRO A 139 12.45 5.69 17.08
CA PRO A 139 11.80 5.81 15.79
C PRO A 139 11.15 7.19 15.70
N SER A 140 11.33 7.88 14.58
CA SER A 140 10.65 9.15 14.34
C SER A 140 9.29 8.91 13.69
N PRO A 141 8.21 9.59 14.11
CA PRO A 141 6.93 9.49 13.43
C PRO A 141 7.06 10.02 12.00
N GLN A 142 7.00 9.11 11.01
CA GLN A 142 6.99 9.49 9.61
C GLN A 142 5.62 10.15 9.31
N THR A 143 5.61 11.47 9.15
CA THR A 143 4.38 12.26 9.00
C THR A 143 3.79 12.17 7.58
N GLU A 144 4.55 11.64 6.61
CA GLU A 144 4.21 11.69 5.18
C GLU A 144 3.63 10.38 4.62
N GLN A 145 3.64 9.28 5.39
CA GLN A 145 3.19 7.96 4.93
C GLN A 145 2.30 7.32 6.00
N ALA A 146 1.06 7.82 6.12
CA ALA A 146 0.04 7.17 6.94
C ALA A 146 -0.43 5.89 6.21
N TYR A 147 0.34 4.82 6.34
CA TYR A 147 -0.13 3.47 6.02
C TYR A 147 -1.32 3.15 6.92
N ASP A 148 -2.38 2.55 6.36
CA ASP A 148 -3.45 1.96 7.16
C ASP A 148 -2.83 0.80 7.98
N THR A 149 -3.20 0.66 9.25
CA THR A 149 -2.68 -0.40 10.13
C THR A 149 -2.88 -1.80 9.53
N THR A 150 -3.95 -1.96 8.78
CA THR A 150 -4.28 -3.19 8.06
C THR A 150 -3.36 -3.46 6.86
N GLU A 151 -2.87 -2.42 6.16
CA GLU A 151 -1.87 -2.54 5.09
C GLU A 151 -0.51 -3.00 5.64
N ILE A 152 -0.13 -2.46 6.80
CA ILE A 152 1.12 -2.84 7.48
C ILE A 152 1.07 -4.30 7.94
N GLU A 153 -0.07 -4.76 8.46
CA GLU A 153 -0.26 -6.16 8.87
C GLU A 153 -0.14 -7.14 7.70
N GLU A 154 -0.69 -6.83 6.53
CA GLU A 154 -0.57 -7.68 5.35
C GLU A 154 0.86 -7.75 4.82
N ARG A 155 1.56 -6.61 4.77
CA ARG A 155 2.98 -6.56 4.39
C ARG A 155 3.85 -7.36 5.35
N LEU A 156 3.61 -7.22 6.66
CA LEU A 156 4.32 -7.97 7.69
C LEU A 156 4.11 -9.48 7.52
N LYS A 157 2.87 -9.93 7.29
CA LYS A 157 2.58 -11.34 7.03
C LYS A 157 3.29 -11.86 5.79
N ALA A 158 3.26 -11.12 4.67
CA ALA A 158 3.93 -11.54 3.44
C ALA A 158 5.46 -11.66 3.63
N LEU A 159 6.07 -10.71 4.34
CA LEU A 159 7.50 -10.74 4.65
C LEU A 159 7.86 -11.88 5.62
N GLU A 160 7.01 -12.17 6.60
CA GLU A 160 7.16 -13.31 7.50
C GLU A 160 7.07 -14.64 6.77
N GLU A 161 6.13 -14.77 5.82
CA GLU A 161 6.02 -15.97 4.98
C GLU A 161 7.28 -16.17 4.11
N LEU A 162 7.81 -15.08 3.53
CA LEU A 162 9.06 -15.12 2.77
C LEU A 162 10.26 -15.49 3.65
N LEU A 163 10.33 -14.94 4.87
CA LEU A 163 11.35 -15.30 5.86
C LEU A 163 11.32 -16.80 6.14
N VAL A 164 10.16 -17.34 6.50
CA VAL A 164 10.00 -18.77 6.82
C VAL A 164 10.30 -19.65 5.60
N ALA A 165 9.91 -19.23 4.40
CA ALA A 165 10.22 -19.95 3.17
C ALA A 165 11.72 -19.96 2.84
N SER A 166 12.43 -18.86 3.11
CA SER A 166 13.89 -18.78 2.93
C SER A 166 14.65 -19.70 3.89
N MET A 167 14.10 -19.93 5.08
CA MET A 167 14.69 -20.79 6.12
C MET A 167 14.49 -22.29 5.85
N LYS A 168 13.48 -22.68 5.05
CA LYS A 168 13.22 -24.09 4.70
C LYS A 168 14.04 -24.60 3.51
N LYS A 169 14.74 -23.73 2.78
CA LYS A 169 15.68 -24.15 1.74
C LYS A 169 17.02 -24.52 2.40
N PRO A 170 17.54 -25.75 2.21
CA PRO A 170 18.86 -26.10 2.71
C PRO A 170 19.91 -25.18 2.09
N LYS A 171 20.65 -24.44 2.92
CA LYS A 171 21.89 -23.76 2.50
C LYS A 171 22.92 -24.84 2.17
N GLU A 172 23.07 -25.20 0.89
CA GLU A 172 24.31 -25.81 0.42
C GLU A 172 25.45 -24.81 0.70
N LYS A 173 26.48 -25.29 1.41
CA LYS A 173 27.65 -24.49 1.80
C LYS A 173 28.32 -23.87 0.57
N PRO A 174 28.79 -22.61 0.63
CA PRO A 174 29.67 -22.10 -0.40
C PRO A 174 31.09 -22.60 -0.14
N GLU A 175 31.50 -23.68 -0.81
CA GLU A 175 32.90 -23.80 -1.18
C GLU A 175 33.16 -22.87 -2.36
N THR A 176 34.15 -22.01 -2.18
CA THR A 176 34.75 -21.13 -3.16
C THR A 176 34.98 -21.84 -4.49
N LYS A 177 34.24 -21.42 -5.51
CA LYS A 177 34.68 -21.40 -6.91
C LYS A 177 33.90 -20.32 -7.64
N GLU A 178 34.65 -19.31 -8.09
CA GLU A 178 34.26 -18.42 -9.16
C GLU A 178 33.64 -19.23 -10.31
N THR A 179 32.47 -18.82 -10.81
CA THR A 179 32.14 -18.54 -12.22
C THR A 179 30.62 -18.66 -12.41
N ASN A 180 30.05 -17.65 -13.09
CA ASN A 180 28.71 -17.53 -13.67
C ASN A 180 27.54 -17.30 -12.71
N GLU A 181 27.20 -16.02 -12.58
CA GLU A 181 25.86 -15.52 -12.31
C GLU A 181 24.82 -16.25 -13.19
N PRO A 182 23.85 -16.98 -12.61
CA PRO A 182 22.52 -17.06 -13.18
C PRO A 182 21.74 -15.85 -12.66
N ALA A 183 21.18 -15.08 -13.59
CA ALA A 183 20.35 -13.91 -13.34
C ALA A 183 19.45 -14.10 -12.11
N VAL A 184 19.72 -13.27 -11.10
CA VAL A 184 18.83 -13.06 -9.95
C VAL A 184 17.46 -12.68 -10.52
N PRO A 185 16.37 -13.39 -10.18
CA PRO A 185 15.04 -12.89 -10.50
C PRO A 185 14.91 -11.54 -9.80
N ALA A 186 14.67 -10.48 -10.56
CA ALA A 186 14.40 -9.16 -10.01
C ALA A 186 13.24 -9.29 -9.02
N LEU A 187 13.55 -9.10 -7.73
CA LEU A 187 12.59 -9.03 -6.63
C LEU A 187 12.33 -7.56 -6.31
N PRO A 188 11.09 -7.24 -5.91
CA PRO A 188 10.44 -5.97 -6.23
C PRO A 188 11.13 -4.80 -5.54
N GLU A 189 11.32 -3.73 -6.31
CA GLU A 189 11.65 -2.40 -5.80
C GLU A 189 10.66 -2.01 -4.68
N PRO A 190 11.05 -1.16 -3.72
CA PRO A 190 10.16 -0.73 -2.64
C PRO A 190 8.88 -0.12 -3.22
N GLU A 191 7.82 -0.92 -3.29
CA GLU A 191 6.54 -0.46 -3.81
C GLU A 191 6.02 0.64 -2.90
N ARG A 192 5.87 1.83 -3.50
CA ARG A 192 5.45 3.05 -2.82
C ARG A 192 4.16 2.79 -2.01
N PRO A 193 3.97 3.45 -0.86
CA PRO A 193 2.81 3.28 0.00
C PRO A 193 1.46 3.21 -0.74
N GLY A 194 0.66 2.19 -0.47
CA GLY A 194 -0.65 1.96 -1.07
C GLY A 194 -0.69 1.17 -2.38
N PHE A 195 0.42 0.98 -3.09
CA PHE A 195 0.43 0.23 -4.36
C PHE A 195 0.51 -1.30 -4.18
N THR A 196 0.70 -1.78 -2.95
CA THR A 196 0.84 -3.20 -2.65
C THR A 196 -0.37 -4.00 -3.09
N THR A 197 -0.15 -5.11 -3.80
CA THR A 197 -1.23 -5.97 -4.31
C THR A 197 -1.93 -6.71 -3.17
N ILE A 198 -3.21 -6.39 -2.91
CA ILE A 198 -4.04 -7.08 -1.90
C ILE A 198 -4.64 -8.38 -2.44
N ARG A 199 -4.97 -8.41 -3.74
CA ARG A 199 -5.60 -9.58 -4.37
C ARG A 199 -5.28 -9.66 -5.84
N THR A 200 -5.35 -10.87 -6.37
CA THR A 200 -5.26 -11.12 -7.81
C THR A 200 -6.60 -11.60 -8.34
N ILE A 201 -7.11 -10.91 -9.35
CA ILE A 201 -8.30 -11.30 -10.11
C ILE A 201 -7.83 -12.06 -11.35
N THR A 202 -8.49 -13.16 -11.67
CA THR A 202 -8.14 -14.03 -12.81
C THR A 202 -9.27 -14.08 -13.83
N TYR A 203 -8.90 -14.08 -15.11
CA TYR A 203 -9.80 -14.33 -16.22
C TYR A 203 -9.03 -15.08 -17.32
N LYS A 204 -9.42 -16.33 -17.61
CA LYS A 204 -8.66 -17.23 -18.49
C LYS A 204 -7.21 -17.36 -18.00
N ASP A 205 -6.23 -17.11 -18.86
CA ASP A 205 -4.79 -17.13 -18.52
C ASP A 205 -4.26 -15.79 -17.99
N GLN A 206 -5.11 -14.76 -17.89
CA GLN A 206 -4.70 -13.43 -17.44
C GLN A 206 -4.92 -13.23 -15.94
N LYS A 207 -3.94 -12.61 -15.30
CA LYS A 207 -3.95 -12.21 -13.89
C LYS A 207 -3.91 -10.71 -13.79
N LEU A 208 -4.78 -10.14 -12.95
CA LEU A 208 -4.89 -8.72 -12.67
C LEU A 208 -4.64 -8.48 -11.19
N GLU A 209 -3.56 -7.78 -10.89
CA GLU A 209 -3.18 -7.40 -9.54
C GLU A 209 -3.91 -6.14 -9.11
N VAL A 210 -4.64 -6.23 -7.99
CA VAL A 210 -5.41 -5.13 -7.42
C VAL A 210 -4.61 -4.53 -6.27
N PRO A 211 -4.18 -3.26 -6.37
CA PRO A 211 -3.56 -2.55 -5.26
C PRO A 211 -4.48 -2.40 -4.06
N TYR A 212 -3.90 -2.37 -2.86
CA TYR A 212 -4.58 -2.28 -1.57
C TYR A 212 -5.48 -1.06 -1.47
N PHE A 213 -5.02 0.10 -1.98
CA PHE A 213 -5.84 1.31 -1.94
C PHE A 213 -7.15 1.22 -2.72
N LEU A 214 -7.27 0.25 -3.63
CA LEU A 214 -8.49 0.00 -4.38
C LEU A 214 -9.41 -1.00 -3.69
N ARG A 215 -9.06 -1.59 -2.54
CA ARG A 215 -9.88 -2.58 -1.83
C ARG A 215 -11.33 -2.12 -1.63
N ASP A 216 -11.48 -0.91 -1.10
CA ASP A 216 -12.77 -0.30 -0.77
C ASP A 216 -13.21 0.71 -1.83
N ALA A 217 -12.58 0.70 -3.01
CA ALA A 217 -12.94 1.62 -4.08
C ALA A 217 -14.32 1.27 -4.66
N PHE A 218 -15.15 2.29 -4.81
CA PHE A 218 -16.44 2.19 -5.48
C PHE A 218 -16.24 2.09 -7.00
N LEU A 219 -16.73 1.00 -7.57
CA LEU A 219 -16.78 0.78 -9.01
C LEU A 219 -18.04 1.44 -9.55
N LEU A 220 -17.87 2.71 -9.92
CA LEU A 220 -18.93 3.49 -10.53
C LEU A 220 -19.19 3.00 -11.96
N PRO A 221 -20.42 2.54 -12.31
CA PRO A 221 -20.71 2.00 -13.64
C PRO A 221 -20.37 2.96 -14.79
N GLN A 222 -20.44 4.27 -14.55
CA GLN A 222 -20.14 5.29 -15.56
C GLN A 222 -18.67 5.28 -16.03
N ARG A 223 -17.76 4.65 -15.26
CA ARG A 223 -16.36 4.48 -15.66
C ARG A 223 -16.14 3.32 -16.63
N PHE A 224 -17.14 2.46 -16.79
CA PHE A 224 -17.06 1.24 -17.60
C PHE A 224 -17.93 1.38 -18.83
N SER A 225 -17.46 2.09 -19.85
CA SER A 225 -18.22 2.41 -21.06
C SER A 225 -18.89 1.21 -21.77
N LYS A 226 -18.25 0.05 -21.76
CA LYS A 226 -18.74 -1.20 -22.37
C LYS A 226 -19.53 -2.04 -21.37
N SER A 227 -19.21 -1.92 -20.08
CA SER A 227 -19.77 -2.75 -19.01
C SER A 227 -20.73 -1.99 -18.09
N GLU A 228 -21.16 -0.78 -18.43
CA GLU A 228 -22.03 0.06 -17.60
C GLU A 228 -23.34 -0.66 -17.27
N THR A 229 -24.10 -1.07 -18.29
CA THR A 229 -25.35 -1.80 -18.09
C THR A 229 -25.13 -3.18 -17.45
N PHE A 230 -23.96 -3.78 -17.69
CA PHE A 230 -23.58 -5.06 -17.10
C PHE A 230 -23.39 -4.92 -15.59
N LEU A 231 -22.63 -3.91 -15.14
CA LEU A 231 -22.42 -3.58 -13.72
C LEU A 231 -23.72 -3.20 -13.02
N ILE A 232 -24.55 -2.37 -13.67
CA ILE A 232 -25.86 -1.97 -13.12
C ILE A 232 -26.74 -3.20 -12.87
N ARG A 233 -26.76 -4.17 -13.79
CA ARG A 233 -27.59 -5.38 -13.63
C ARG A 233 -26.96 -6.45 -12.75
N LEU A 234 -25.65 -6.42 -12.55
CA LEU A 234 -24.95 -7.28 -11.61
C LEU A 234 -25.32 -6.91 -10.16
N GLY A 235 -25.65 -5.65 -9.86
CA GLY A 235 -26.05 -5.16 -8.53
C GLY A 235 -27.55 -4.90 -8.43
N ALA A 236 -28.30 -5.79 -7.78
CA ALA A 236 -29.67 -5.47 -7.40
C ALA A 236 -29.67 -4.41 -6.28
N GLU A 237 -30.37 -3.29 -6.54
CA GLU A 237 -30.83 -2.24 -5.60
C GLU A 237 -29.87 -1.10 -5.16
N GLN A 238 -28.55 -1.18 -5.29
CA GLN A 238 -27.66 -0.04 -4.95
C GLN A 238 -26.59 0.22 -6.02
N GLN A 239 -26.46 1.47 -6.46
CA GLN A 239 -25.77 1.89 -7.70
C GLN A 239 -24.21 1.89 -7.64
N ALA A 240 -23.58 1.20 -6.68
CA ALA A 240 -22.12 1.09 -6.62
C ALA A 240 -21.69 -0.26 -6.03
N ARG A 241 -20.78 -0.97 -6.71
CA ARG A 241 -20.08 -2.15 -6.17
C ARG A 241 -18.77 -1.73 -5.53
N ILE A 242 -18.34 -2.45 -4.50
CA ILE A 242 -17.01 -2.28 -3.91
C ILE A 242 -16.05 -3.27 -4.59
N MET A 243 -14.81 -2.86 -4.87
CA MET A 243 -13.79 -3.71 -5.49
C MET A 243 -13.57 -5.04 -4.74
N SER A 244 -13.69 -5.05 -3.41
CA SER A 244 -13.60 -6.25 -2.57
C SER A 244 -14.72 -7.27 -2.80
N GLU A 245 -15.89 -6.85 -3.30
CA GLU A 245 -17.04 -7.72 -3.56
C GLU A 245 -16.95 -8.50 -4.88
N LEU A 246 -15.98 -8.16 -5.74
CA LEU A 246 -15.78 -8.89 -6.98
C LEU A 246 -15.23 -10.30 -6.70
N PRO A 247 -15.61 -11.32 -7.49
CA PRO A 247 -15.05 -12.66 -7.35
C PRO A 247 -13.58 -12.71 -7.81
N ASN A 248 -12.80 -13.66 -7.29
CA ASN A 248 -11.40 -13.88 -7.71
C ASN A 248 -11.27 -14.42 -9.14
N ASN A 249 -12.34 -14.99 -9.70
CA ASN A 249 -12.39 -15.47 -11.08
C ASN A 249 -13.59 -14.84 -11.78
N PHE A 250 -13.36 -14.21 -12.93
CA PHE A 250 -14.40 -13.57 -13.74
C PHE A 250 -15.03 -14.50 -14.77
N GLU A 251 -14.52 -15.73 -14.94
CA GLU A 251 -15.14 -16.72 -15.83
C GLU A 251 -16.55 -17.08 -15.38
N GLY A 252 -17.53 -16.81 -16.26
CA GLY A 252 -18.92 -17.13 -15.99
C GLY A 252 -19.64 -16.07 -15.15
N LEU A 253 -19.06 -14.89 -14.95
CA LEU A 253 -19.70 -13.78 -14.27
C LEU A 253 -21.03 -13.41 -14.95
N HIS A 254 -21.08 -13.44 -16.28
CA HIS A 254 -22.29 -13.22 -17.09
C HIS A 254 -23.46 -14.16 -16.74
N LYS A 255 -23.22 -15.34 -16.16
CA LYS A 255 -24.30 -16.28 -15.77
C LYS A 255 -25.18 -15.73 -14.65
N HIS A 256 -24.69 -14.76 -13.89
CA HIS A 256 -25.44 -14.09 -12.82
C HIS A 256 -26.42 -13.05 -13.36
N VAL A 257 -26.37 -12.71 -14.66
CA VAL A 257 -27.19 -11.66 -15.27
C VAL A 257 -27.87 -12.16 -16.54
N LYS A 258 -29.20 -11.96 -16.65
CA LYS A 258 -29.94 -12.34 -17.85
C LYS A 258 -29.49 -11.55 -19.08
N ARG A 259 -29.29 -12.25 -20.21
CA ARG A 259 -28.94 -11.72 -21.55
C ARG A 259 -27.49 -11.21 -21.71
N TYR A 260 -26.55 -11.66 -20.87
CA TYR A 260 -25.12 -11.41 -21.06
C TYR A 260 -24.40 -12.67 -21.51
N ASN A 261 -23.31 -12.48 -22.25
CA ASN A 261 -22.43 -13.53 -22.76
C ASN A 261 -21.00 -13.34 -22.26
N GLU A 262 -20.15 -14.32 -22.55
CA GLU A 262 -18.74 -14.36 -22.17
C GLU A 262 -17.95 -13.09 -22.59
N LYS A 263 -18.33 -12.44 -23.69
CA LYS A 263 -17.71 -11.19 -24.16
C LYS A 263 -17.88 -10.02 -23.18
N ASN A 264 -18.89 -10.06 -22.31
CA ASN A 264 -19.08 -9.03 -21.29
C ASN A 264 -18.14 -9.23 -20.10
N ASP A 265 -17.83 -10.49 -19.76
CA ASP A 265 -16.82 -10.79 -18.73
C ASP A 265 -15.45 -10.29 -19.21
N GLU A 266 -15.11 -10.54 -20.47
CA GLU A 266 -13.88 -10.07 -21.12
C GLU A 266 -13.80 -8.54 -21.16
N ASN A 267 -14.87 -7.88 -21.63
CA ASN A 267 -14.92 -6.42 -21.67
C ASN A 267 -14.76 -5.81 -20.27
N PHE A 268 -15.42 -6.38 -19.26
CA PHE A 268 -15.33 -5.89 -17.89
C PHE A 268 -13.94 -6.08 -17.31
N PHE A 269 -13.30 -7.23 -17.56
CA PHE A 269 -11.93 -7.48 -17.12
C PHE A 269 -10.93 -6.48 -17.73
N GLU A 270 -11.02 -6.21 -19.03
CA GLU A 270 -10.17 -5.23 -19.71
C GLU A 270 -10.41 -3.79 -19.22
N GLU A 271 -11.67 -3.40 -19.01
CA GLU A 271 -11.99 -2.08 -18.45
C GLU A 271 -11.53 -1.95 -16.99
N LEU A 272 -11.58 -3.03 -16.21
CA LEU A 272 -11.08 -3.04 -14.84
C LEU A 272 -9.56 -2.90 -14.79
N LYS A 273 -8.85 -3.56 -15.72
CA LYS A 273 -7.41 -3.39 -15.87
C LYS A 273 -7.05 -1.93 -16.17
N LEU A 274 -7.77 -1.30 -17.09
CA LEU A 274 -7.58 0.10 -17.42
C LEU A 274 -7.89 1.01 -16.22
N PHE A 275 -8.98 0.76 -15.50
CA PHE A 275 -9.36 1.47 -14.28
C PHE A 275 -8.25 1.43 -13.21
N ILE A 276 -7.65 0.26 -12.97
CA ILE A 276 -6.58 0.11 -11.98
C ILE A 276 -5.36 0.95 -12.36
N GLU A 277 -4.96 0.94 -13.63
CA GLU A 277 -3.81 1.73 -14.10
C GLU A 277 -4.07 3.25 -14.04
N GLU A 278 -5.30 3.69 -14.34
CA GLU A 278 -5.71 5.09 -14.14
C GLU A 278 -5.61 5.50 -12.67
N GLU A 279 -6.16 4.69 -11.76
CA GLU A 279 -6.14 4.98 -10.33
C GLU A 279 -4.73 4.96 -9.73
N LYS A 280 -3.87 4.04 -10.20
CA LYS A 280 -2.44 4.02 -9.86
C LYS A 280 -1.78 5.34 -10.23
N THR A 281 -2.01 5.81 -11.45
CA THR A 281 -1.46 7.08 -11.95
C THR A 281 -1.95 8.27 -11.11
N ARG A 282 -3.24 8.31 -10.75
CA ARG A 282 -3.82 9.35 -9.89
C ARG A 282 -3.21 9.40 -8.51
N ARG A 283 -3.05 8.22 -7.89
CA ARG A 283 -2.44 8.11 -6.57
C ARG A 283 -0.98 8.57 -6.62
N GLN A 284 -0.24 8.20 -7.67
CA GLN A 284 1.12 8.65 -7.88
C GLN A 284 1.23 10.17 -8.02
N LEU A 285 0.38 10.80 -8.84
CA LEU A 285 0.35 12.26 -9.00
C LEU A 285 0.01 12.99 -7.69
N THR A 286 -0.95 12.45 -6.93
CA THR A 286 -1.36 13.02 -5.64
C THR A 286 -0.23 12.93 -4.61
N LEU A 287 0.54 11.84 -4.62
CA LEU A 287 1.72 11.65 -3.77
C LEU A 287 2.88 12.58 -4.17
N GLU A 288 3.11 12.78 -5.46
CA GLU A 288 4.22 13.62 -5.95
C GLU A 288 3.98 15.12 -5.74
N ARG A 289 2.71 15.55 -5.65
CA ARG A 289 2.33 16.97 -5.49
C ARG A 289 1.30 17.18 -4.37
N PRO A 290 1.71 17.04 -3.10
CA PRO A 290 0.81 17.23 -1.97
C PRO A 290 0.34 18.70 -1.91
N GLY A 291 -0.98 18.91 -1.91
CA GLY A 291 -1.61 20.23 -1.76
C GLY A 291 -2.14 20.86 -3.05
N GLU A 292 -1.85 20.28 -4.22
CA GLU A 292 -2.50 20.66 -5.48
C GLU A 292 -3.86 19.97 -5.61
N LEU A 293 -4.88 20.70 -6.07
CA LEU A 293 -6.19 20.14 -6.35
C LEU A 293 -6.26 19.72 -7.82
N PHE A 294 -6.57 18.45 -8.07
CA PHE A 294 -6.61 17.89 -9.43
C PHE A 294 -8.04 17.56 -9.83
N PHE A 295 -8.43 17.87 -11.07
CA PHE A 295 -9.62 17.29 -11.69
C PHE A 295 -9.22 16.21 -12.68
N PHE A 296 -9.85 15.06 -12.59
CA PHE A 296 -9.60 13.91 -13.43
C PHE A 296 -10.75 13.66 -14.39
N TYR A 297 -10.40 13.28 -15.62
CA TYR A 297 -11.29 12.70 -16.61
C TYR A 297 -10.57 11.49 -17.22
N LYS A 298 -10.95 10.29 -16.79
CA LYS A 298 -10.23 9.04 -17.16
C LYS A 298 -8.74 9.14 -16.79
N ALA A 299 -7.84 8.92 -17.74
CA ALA A 299 -6.39 9.06 -17.60
C ALA A 299 -5.87 10.50 -17.66
N GLU A 300 -6.67 11.47 -18.11
CA GLU A 300 -6.27 12.87 -18.20
C GLU A 300 -6.56 13.62 -16.89
N HIS A 301 -5.75 14.64 -16.61
CA HIS A 301 -5.89 15.48 -15.42
C HIS A 301 -5.67 16.96 -15.71
N ILE A 302 -6.27 17.80 -14.88
CA ILE A 302 -6.12 19.26 -14.86
C ILE A 302 -5.72 19.69 -13.45
N ILE A 303 -4.78 20.61 -13.35
CA ILE A 303 -4.35 21.21 -12.08
C ILE A 303 -5.22 22.43 -11.84
N VAL A 304 -5.99 22.42 -10.76
CA VAL A 304 -6.90 23.50 -10.39
C VAL A 304 -6.11 24.58 -9.68
N THR A 305 -5.71 25.58 -10.45
CA THR A 305 -5.07 26.80 -9.92
C THR A 305 -6.08 27.67 -9.19
N GLU A 306 -5.60 28.61 -8.38
CA GLU A 306 -6.47 29.56 -7.66
C GLU A 306 -7.34 30.38 -8.62
N GLU A 307 -6.82 30.72 -9.80
CA GLU A 307 -7.56 31.41 -10.86
C GLU A 307 -8.66 30.55 -11.46
N LEU A 308 -8.36 29.29 -11.77
CA LEU A 308 -9.33 28.35 -12.34
C LEU A 308 -10.47 28.06 -11.35
N SER A 309 -10.13 27.93 -10.06
CA SER A 309 -11.09 27.66 -8.97
C SER A 309 -12.16 28.75 -8.83
N LYS A 310 -11.79 30.02 -9.10
CA LYS A 310 -12.65 31.21 -8.98
C LYS A 310 -13.59 31.42 -10.16
N ILE A 311 -13.53 30.60 -11.20
CA ILE A 311 -14.40 30.75 -12.37
C ILE A 311 -15.82 30.26 -12.01
N PRO A 312 -16.87 31.06 -12.26
CA PRO A 312 -18.24 30.67 -12.00
C PRO A 312 -18.77 29.72 -13.10
N LEU A 313 -19.50 28.69 -12.70
CA LEU A 313 -20.16 27.73 -13.57
C LEU A 313 -21.43 28.38 -14.15
N THR A 314 -21.26 29.14 -15.23
CA THR A 314 -22.36 29.84 -15.92
C THR A 314 -22.36 29.52 -17.41
N ALA A 315 -23.53 29.65 -18.04
CA ALA A 315 -23.69 29.43 -19.48
C ALA A 315 -22.89 30.40 -20.36
N ASN A 316 -22.41 31.52 -19.78
CA ASN A 316 -21.54 32.47 -20.46
C ASN A 316 -20.09 31.97 -20.50
N GLU A 317 -19.64 31.33 -19.41
CA GLU A 317 -18.28 30.82 -19.30
C GLU A 317 -18.10 29.44 -19.93
N PHE A 318 -19.15 28.62 -19.89
CA PHE A 318 -19.15 27.25 -20.38
C PHE A 318 -20.25 27.05 -21.42
N THR A 319 -19.84 26.74 -22.64
CA THR A 319 -20.74 26.63 -23.80
C THR A 319 -21.10 25.17 -24.10
N GLY A 320 -22.28 24.93 -24.67
CA GLY A 320 -22.71 23.59 -25.09
C GLY A 320 -23.10 22.62 -23.98
N ILE A 321 -23.09 23.04 -22.71
CA ILE A 321 -23.48 22.22 -21.55
C ILE A 321 -24.51 22.89 -20.59
N PRO A 322 -25.54 23.61 -21.09
CA PRO A 322 -26.42 24.43 -20.25
C PRO A 322 -27.25 23.62 -19.24
N SER A 323 -27.64 22.39 -19.61
CA SER A 323 -28.42 21.51 -18.72
C SER A 323 -27.61 21.01 -17.53
N LEU A 324 -26.32 20.73 -17.73
CA LEU A 324 -25.41 20.31 -16.67
C LEU A 324 -25.15 21.48 -15.71
N ILE A 325 -24.86 22.67 -16.23
CA ILE A 325 -24.63 23.88 -15.40
C ILE A 325 -25.84 24.17 -14.51
N ARG A 326 -27.05 24.10 -15.07
CA ARG A 326 -28.27 24.33 -14.28
C ARG A 326 -28.40 23.32 -13.13
N GLN A 327 -28.17 22.03 -13.40
CA GLN A 327 -28.24 20.98 -12.38
C GLN A 327 -27.13 21.11 -11.33
N LEU A 328 -25.92 21.52 -11.73
CA LEU A 328 -24.82 21.79 -10.80
C LEU A 328 -25.16 22.96 -9.86
N ASN A 329 -25.75 24.04 -10.40
CA ASN A 329 -26.17 25.19 -9.59
C ASN A 329 -27.34 24.83 -8.67
N GLU A 330 -28.28 23.98 -9.11
CA GLU A 330 -29.35 23.44 -8.27
C GLU A 330 -28.77 22.64 -7.07
N ASP A 331 -27.65 21.96 -7.26
CA ASP A 331 -26.88 21.24 -6.23
C ASP A 331 -25.86 22.11 -5.48
N GLN A 332 -25.94 23.44 -5.60
CA GLN A 332 -25.05 24.43 -4.95
C GLN A 332 -23.58 24.36 -5.39
N ILE A 333 -23.30 23.77 -6.55
CA ILE A 333 -21.98 23.73 -7.20
C ILE A 333 -21.91 24.86 -8.22
N GLU A 334 -21.65 26.07 -7.72
CA GLU A 334 -21.66 27.30 -8.55
C GLU A 334 -20.30 27.70 -9.11
N MET A 335 -19.22 27.10 -8.61
CA MET A 335 -17.83 27.48 -8.91
C MET A 335 -17.05 26.27 -9.37
N VAL A 336 -16.09 26.48 -10.28
CA VAL A 336 -15.22 25.40 -10.79
C VAL A 336 -14.50 24.68 -9.65
N GLY A 337 -14.00 25.40 -8.64
CA GLY A 337 -13.34 24.79 -7.48
C GLY A 337 -14.21 23.90 -6.60
N ARG A 338 -15.54 23.89 -6.81
CA ARG A 338 -16.49 23.02 -6.10
C ARG A 338 -16.86 21.77 -6.88
N LEU A 339 -16.33 21.59 -8.10
CA LEU A 339 -16.54 20.37 -8.87
C LEU A 339 -15.93 19.16 -8.14
N PRO A 340 -16.54 17.97 -8.30
CA PRO A 340 -15.94 16.75 -7.79
C PRO A 340 -14.58 16.50 -8.46
N GLN A 341 -13.65 15.90 -7.70
CA GLN A 341 -12.33 15.55 -8.19
C GLN A 341 -12.38 14.66 -9.45
N GLU A 342 -13.37 13.77 -9.52
CA GLU A 342 -13.68 12.94 -10.67
C GLU A 342 -14.87 13.53 -11.44
N LEU A 343 -14.61 14.04 -12.64
CA LEU A 343 -15.65 14.66 -13.45
C LEU A 343 -16.60 13.64 -14.07
N VAL A 344 -16.17 12.38 -14.28
CA VAL A 344 -17.04 11.33 -14.86
C VAL A 344 -18.27 11.06 -13.98
N ILE A 345 -18.20 11.34 -12.67
CA ILE A 345 -19.34 11.25 -11.75
C ILE A 345 -20.50 12.17 -12.19
N LEU A 346 -20.21 13.26 -12.90
CA LEU A 346 -21.23 14.19 -13.38
C LEU A 346 -22.16 13.55 -14.43
N ALA A 347 -21.80 12.41 -15.02
CA ALA A 347 -22.69 11.63 -15.87
C ALA A 347 -23.91 11.03 -15.11
N LYS A 348 -23.95 11.13 -13.78
CA LYS A 348 -25.14 10.78 -12.97
C LYS A 348 -26.33 11.72 -13.21
N TYR A 349 -26.08 12.94 -13.66
CA TYR A 349 -27.11 13.96 -13.85
C TYR A 349 -28.01 13.63 -15.04
N ALA A 350 -29.27 14.04 -14.96
CA ALA A 350 -30.26 13.70 -15.98
C ALA A 350 -29.87 14.32 -17.33
N ASN A 351 -29.86 13.50 -18.39
CA ASN A 351 -29.46 13.90 -19.75
C ASN A 351 -28.00 14.37 -19.89
N VAL A 352 -27.13 13.98 -18.95
CA VAL A 352 -25.69 14.26 -19.02
C VAL A 352 -24.96 12.96 -19.37
N GLY A 353 -24.49 12.86 -20.62
CA GLY A 353 -23.66 11.74 -21.06
C GLY A 353 -22.17 12.00 -20.89
N VAL A 354 -21.36 10.96 -21.09
CA VAL A 354 -19.89 11.01 -21.03
C VAL A 354 -19.30 12.10 -21.94
N GLY A 355 -19.90 12.33 -23.12
CA GLY A 355 -19.45 13.39 -24.03
C GLY A 355 -19.79 14.82 -23.58
N THR A 356 -20.79 15.01 -22.72
CA THR A 356 -21.06 16.32 -22.09
C THR A 356 -20.00 16.65 -21.05
N VAL A 357 -19.58 15.63 -20.28
CA VAL A 357 -18.49 15.75 -19.30
C VAL A 357 -17.15 15.98 -19.98
N GLU A 358 -16.89 15.29 -21.10
CA GLU A 358 -15.70 15.50 -21.93
C GLU A 358 -15.57 16.95 -22.37
N LYS A 359 -16.66 17.55 -22.90
CA LYS A 359 -16.69 18.96 -23.28
C LYS A 359 -16.42 19.92 -22.13
N LEU A 360 -16.90 19.60 -20.92
CA LEU A 360 -16.59 20.39 -19.72
C LEU A 360 -15.09 20.32 -19.42
N PHE A 361 -14.51 19.12 -19.46
CA PHE A 361 -13.08 18.91 -19.22
C PHE A 361 -12.21 19.63 -20.25
N GLU A 362 -12.52 19.55 -21.55
CA GLU A 362 -11.81 20.28 -22.60
C GLU A 362 -11.86 21.80 -22.39
N GLN A 363 -13.02 22.36 -22.04
CA GLN A 363 -13.15 23.79 -21.76
C GLN A 363 -12.38 24.22 -20.51
N LEU A 364 -12.31 23.37 -19.49
CA LEU A 364 -11.46 23.61 -18.31
C LEU A 364 -9.97 23.63 -18.69
N LYS A 365 -9.55 22.70 -19.57
CA LYS A 365 -8.18 22.60 -20.07
C LYS A 365 -7.79 23.83 -20.89
N GLU A 366 -8.67 24.29 -21.77
CA GLU A 366 -8.46 25.53 -22.54
C GLU A 366 -8.32 26.76 -21.64
N LYS A 367 -9.18 26.88 -20.62
CA LYS A 367 -9.12 28.00 -19.66
C LYS A 367 -7.85 27.96 -18.81
N GLN A 368 -7.41 26.77 -18.40
CA GLN A 368 -6.13 26.58 -17.70
C GLN A 368 -4.95 27.04 -18.56
N GLN A 369 -4.94 26.70 -19.85
CA GLN A 369 -3.88 27.12 -20.78
C GLN A 369 -3.86 28.65 -20.99
N ARG A 370 -5.04 29.28 -21.09
CA ARG A 370 -5.15 30.75 -21.20
C ARG A 370 -4.66 31.49 -19.94
N SER A 371 -4.86 30.91 -18.76
CA SER A 371 -4.30 31.43 -17.50
C SER A 371 -2.78 31.27 -17.40
N SER A 372 -2.18 30.35 -18.17
CA SER A 372 -0.74 30.11 -18.19
C SER A 372 0.03 30.89 -19.26
N GLU A 373 -0.65 31.63 -20.15
CA GLU A 373 0.01 32.53 -21.11
C GLU A 373 0.44 33.84 -20.41
N PRO A 374 1.74 34.19 -20.40
CA PRO A 374 2.18 35.46 -19.86
C PRO A 374 1.58 36.59 -20.71
N ALA A 375 0.94 37.57 -20.04
CA ALA A 375 0.38 38.75 -20.68
C ALA A 375 1.39 39.37 -21.67
N PRO A 376 0.98 39.72 -22.91
CA PRO A 376 1.88 40.37 -23.84
C PRO A 376 2.33 41.69 -23.21
N VAL A 377 3.65 41.84 -23.09
CA VAL A 377 4.30 43.07 -22.62
C VAL A 377 3.83 44.20 -23.52
N GLY A 378 2.83 44.95 -23.05
CA GLY A 378 2.35 46.16 -23.70
C GLY A 378 3.48 47.17 -23.68
N SER A 379 4.10 47.33 -24.85
CA SER A 379 4.98 48.43 -25.20
C SER A 379 4.27 49.75 -24.88
N ARG A 380 4.69 50.40 -23.79
CA ARG A 380 4.39 51.80 -23.52
C ARG A 380 5.21 52.64 -24.49
N SER A 381 4.52 53.26 -25.45
CA SER A 381 5.00 54.45 -26.17
C SER A 381 4.90 55.70 -25.30
#